data_AF-A0A553PC38-F1
#
_entry.id   AF-A0A553PC38-F1
#
_cell.length_a   1.000
_cell.length_b   1.000
_cell.length_c   1.000
_cell.angle_alpha   90.00
_cell.angle_beta   90.00
_cell.angle_gamma   90.00
#
_symmetry.space_group_name_H-M   'P 1'
#
loop_
_entity.id
_entity.type
_entity.pdbx_description
1 polymer ?
#
loop_
_entity_poly.entity_id
_entity_poly.type
_entity_poly.pdbx_seq_one_letter_code
_entity_poly.pdbx_strand_id
1 'polypeptide(L)' 'MFIEEDFQSLYPRTSVRKVPRQKSPELIFSDSNHIELERIDISGLTRQELKTLMKLKGFQEGHQLRVEL' A
#
# COMPACT_ATOMS: atom_id res chain seq x y z
N MET A 1 -7.99 12.13 -6.79
CA MET A 1 -6.58 11.70 -6.63
C MET A 1 -6.58 10.18 -6.55
N PHE A 2 -5.90 9.47 -7.45
CA PHE A 2 -6.04 8.01 -7.61
C PHE A 2 -5.74 7.18 -6.34
N ILE A 3 -4.85 7.66 -5.48
CA ILE A 3 -4.39 6.91 -4.30
C ILE A 3 -5.46 6.79 -3.21
N GLU A 4 -6.42 7.72 -3.12
CA GLU A 4 -7.26 7.81 -1.92
C GLU A 4 -8.40 6.78 -1.89
N GLU A 5 -9.12 6.58 -2.99
CA GLU A 5 -10.33 5.74 -2.99
C GLU A 5 -10.13 4.39 -3.70
N ASP A 6 -9.50 4.40 -4.89
CA ASP A 6 -9.32 3.16 -5.65
C ASP A 6 -8.32 2.21 -4.98
N PHE A 7 -7.25 2.73 -4.36
CA PHE A 7 -6.20 1.87 -3.81
C PHE A 7 -6.66 1.16 -2.52
N GLN A 8 -7.36 1.86 -1.63
CA GLN A 8 -7.93 1.24 -0.43
C GLN A 8 -9.03 0.23 -0.78
N SER A 9 -9.82 0.50 -1.82
CA SER A 9 -10.82 -0.43 -2.33
C SER A 9 -10.18 -1.73 -2.85
N LEU A 10 -9.05 -1.62 -3.56
CA LEU A 10 -8.30 -2.78 -4.06
C LEU A 10 -7.55 -3.54 -2.96
N TYR A 11 -7.08 -2.82 -1.93
CA TYR A 11 -6.27 -3.38 -0.84
C TYR A 11 -6.85 -2.99 0.53
N PRO A 12 -7.83 -3.75 1.07
CA PRO A 12 -8.56 -3.37 2.28
C PRO A 12 -7.70 -3.25 3.56
N ARG A 13 -6.48 -3.80 3.56
CA ARG A 13 -5.52 -3.69 4.66
C ARG A 13 -4.59 -2.48 4.53
N THR A 14 -4.84 -1.58 3.58
CA THR A 14 -4.06 -0.36 3.40
C THR A 14 -4.79 0.84 3.98
N SER A 15 -4.04 1.72 4.63
CA SER A 15 -4.54 3.01 5.09
C SER A 15 -3.78 4.12 4.40
N VAL A 16 -4.49 5.13 3.88
CA VAL A 16 -3.87 6.31 3.28
C VAL A 16 -3.82 7.41 4.35
N ARG A 17 -2.62 7.93 4.59
CA ARG A 17 -2.40 9.03 5.53
C ARG A 17 -1.85 10.23 4.78
N LYS A 18 -2.51 11.38 4.92
CA LYS A 18 -1.95 12.68 4.48
C LYS A 18 -0.97 13.17 5.53
N VAL A 19 0.31 13.24 5.17
CA VAL A 19 1.36 13.75 6.06
C VAL A 19 1.71 15.19 5.66
N PRO A 20 1.51 16.18 6.54
CA PRO A 20 1.88 17.55 6.25
C PRO A 20 3.37 17.65 5.92
N ARG A 21 3.72 18.43 4.89
CA ARG A 21 5.10 18.68 4.41
C ARG A 21 5.79 17.48 3.73
N GLN A 22 5.12 16.34 3.59
CA GLN A 22 5.63 15.24 2.77
C GLN A 22 5.51 15.62 1.28
N LYS A 23 6.64 15.59 0.57
CA LYS A 23 6.74 16.06 -0.81
C LYS A 23 6.42 14.99 -1.85
N SER A 24 6.61 13.71 -1.50
CA SER A 24 6.39 12.55 -2.36
C SER A 24 5.48 11.53 -1.66
N PRO A 25 4.61 10.82 -2.41
CA PRO A 25 3.87 9.69 -1.86
C PRO A 25 4.81 8.53 -1.57
N GLU A 26 4.60 7.89 -0.42
CA GLU A 26 5.37 6.73 0.03
C GLU A 26 4.44 5.59 0.40
N LEU A 27 4.88 4.37 0.12
CA LEU A 27 4.23 3.15 0.60
C LEU A 27 5.05 2.60 1.76
N ILE A 28 4.39 2.39 2.90
CA ILE A 28 5.01 1.88 4.12
C ILE A 28 4.41 0.51 4.41
N PHE A 29 5.28 -0.49 4.55
CA PHE A 29 4.91 -1.83 4.98
C PHE A 29 5.25 -1.98 6.47
N SER A 30 4.29 -2.46 7.23
CA SER A 30 4.43 -2.64 8.67
C SER A 30 4.01 -4.05 9.08
N ASP A 31 4.55 -4.52 10.20
CA ASP A 31 4.09 -5.76 10.84
C ASP A 31 2.75 -5.56 11.59
N SER A 32 2.26 -6.61 12.25
CA SER A 32 1.03 -6.55 13.07
C SER A 32 1.14 -5.61 14.27
N ASN A 33 2.35 -5.29 14.73
CA ASN A 33 2.62 -4.34 15.81
C ASN A 33 2.81 -2.91 15.28
N HIS A 34 2.58 -2.67 13.98
CA HIS A 34 2.77 -1.39 13.30
C HIS A 34 4.23 -0.92 13.28
N ILE A 35 5.18 -1.84 13.42
CA ILE A 35 6.60 -1.57 13.24
C ILE A 35 6.87 -1.53 11.74
N GLU A 36 7.44 -0.41 11.26
CA GLU A 36 7.84 -0.24 9.86
C GLU A 36 8.92 -1.25 9.50
N LEU A 37 8.62 -2.10 8.52
CA LEU A 37 9.55 -3.06 7.95
C LEU A 37 10.22 -2.49 6.70
N GLU A 38 9.49 -1.70 5.93
CA GLU A 38 9.97 -1.17 4.65
C GLU A 38 9.21 0.08 4.23
N ARG A 39 9.90 0.99 3.55
CA ARG A 39 9.35 2.20 2.95
C ARG A 39 9.85 2.36 1.53
N ILE A 40 8.94 2.64 0.62
CA ILE A 40 9.22 2.77 -0.82
C ILE A 40 8.65 4.10 -1.31
N ASP A 41 9.48 4.90 -1.98
CA ASP A 41 9.02 6.07 -2.73
C ASP A 41 8.25 5.59 -3.97
N ILE A 42 6.99 6.02 -4.09
CA ILE A 42 6.11 5.64 -5.20
C ILE A 42 5.77 6.82 -6.11
N SER A 43 6.47 7.95 -5.97
CA SER A 43 6.24 9.19 -6.74
C SER A 43 6.34 9.00 -8.26
N GLY A 44 7.20 8.09 -8.71
CA GLY A 44 7.40 7.78 -10.12
C GLY A 44 6.58 6.60 -10.65
N LEU A 45 5.82 5.89 -9.80
CA LEU A 45 5.14 4.67 -10.20
C LEU A 45 3.75 4.96 -10.78
N THR A 46 3.47 4.35 -11.92
CA THR A 46 2.13 4.28 -12.48
C THR A 46 1.23 3.35 -11.67
N ARG A 47 -0.09 3.44 -11.91
CA ARG A 47 -1.10 2.53 -11.33
C ARG A 47 -0.73 1.06 -11.52
N GLN A 48 -0.26 0.69 -12.72
CA GLN A 48 0.03 -0.71 -13.06
C GLN A 48 1.32 -1.20 -12.38
N GLU A 49 2.33 -0.35 -12.28
CA GLU A 49 3.57 -0.66 -11.56
C GLU A 49 3.30 -0.80 -10.07
N LEU A 50 2.46 0.07 -9.49
CA LEU A 50 2.07 -0.04 -8.08
C LEU A 50 1.31 -1.34 -7.80
N LYS A 51 0.38 -1.74 -8.67
CA LYS A 51 -0.31 -3.05 -8.58
C LYS A 51 0.66 -4.22 -8.68
N THR A 52 1.63 -4.13 -9.59
CA THR A 52 2.68 -5.15 -9.75
C THR A 52 3.55 -5.25 -8.50
N LEU A 53 3.94 -4.11 -7.93
CA LEU A 53 4.69 -4.04 -6.67
C LEU A 53 3.91 -4.71 -5.53
N MET A 54 2.63 -4.38 -5.36
CA MET A 54 1.77 -4.99 -4.34
C MET A 54 1.69 -6.51 -4.48
N LYS A 55 1.51 -7.00 -5.72
CA LYS A 55 1.50 -8.43 -6.02
C LYS A 55 2.81 -9.12 -5.67
N LEU A 56 3.95 -8.50 -6.00
CA LEU A 56 5.28 -9.01 -5.64
C LEU A 56 5.50 -9.06 -4.13
N LYS A 57 4.90 -8.12 -3.39
CA LYS A 57 4.89 -8.11 -1.91
C LYS A 57 3.88 -9.08 -1.29
N GLY A 58 3.17 -9.85 -2.10
CA GLY A 58 2.21 -10.86 -1.66
C GLY A 58 0.80 -10.34 -1.40
N PHE A 59 0.51 -9.08 -1.74
CA PHE A 59 -0.84 -8.51 -1.63
C PHE A 59 -1.62 -8.76 -2.92
N GLN A 60 -2.83 -9.31 -2.78
CA GLN A 60 -3.74 -9.55 -3.91
C GLN A 60 -4.89 -8.56 -3.88
N GLU A 61 -5.31 -8.11 -5.06
CA GLU A 61 -6.49 -7.24 -5.22
C GLU A 61 -7.74 -7.98 -4.75
N GLY A 62 -8.56 -7.34 -3.90
CA GLY A 62 -9.85 -7.87 -3.45
C GLY A 62 -9.79 -9.11 -2.56
N HIS A 63 -8.60 -9.62 -2.21
CA HIS A 63 -8.47 -10.83 -1.40
C HIS A 63 -8.30 -10.47 0.09
N GLN A 64 -9.33 -10.76 0.88
CA GLN A 64 -9.21 -10.85 2.33
C GLN A 64 -8.29 -12.04 2.62
N LEU A 65 -7.02 -11.78 2.95
CA LEU A 65 -6.08 -12.80 3.40
C LEU A 65 -6.68 -13.50 4.63
N ARG A 66 -7.35 -14.64 4.44
CA ARG A 66 -7.61 -15.59 5.51
C ARG A 66 -6.26 -16.17 5.89
N VAL A 67 -5.74 -15.72 7.02
CA VAL A 67 -4.72 -16.46 7.74
C VAL A 67 -5.50 -17.54 8.48
N GLU A 68 -5.46 -18.77 7.96
CA GLU A 68 -5.84 -19.93 8.76
C GLU A 68 -4.67 -20.23 9.70
N LEU A 69 -4.97 -20.30 11.00
CA LEU A 69 -4.06 -20.67 12.08
C LEU A 69 -3.85 -22.19 12.08
#